data_AF-A0A3N8AEJ2-F1
#
_entry.id   AF-A0A3N8AEJ2-F1
#
_cell.length_a   1.000
_cell.length_b   1.000
_cell.length_c   1.000
_cell.angle_alpha   90.00
_cell.angle_beta   90.00
_cell.angle_gamma   90.00
#
_symmetry.space_group_name_H-M   'P 1'
#
loop_
_entity.id
_entity.type
_entity.pdbx_description
1 polymer ?
#
loop_
_entity_poly.entity_id
_entity_poly.type
_entity_poly.pdbx_seq_one_letter_code
_entity_poly.pdbx_strand_id
1 'polypeptide(L)' 'MTTVVKCPSCGAEVRWTPENKFRPFCSARCKQLDLGAWAAEKYRIGGSSDEGPSSEEDGTDGRGDS' A
#
# COMPACT_ATOMS: atom_id res chain seq x y z
N MET A 1 -3.18 -30.34 8.31
CA MET A 1 -2.86 -29.99 6.91
C MET A 1 -2.23 -28.62 6.90
N THR A 2 -1.09 -28.44 6.25
CA THR A 2 -0.38 -27.14 6.20
C THR A 2 -0.90 -26.33 5.01
N THR A 3 -1.37 -25.10 5.26
CA THR A 3 -1.78 -24.21 4.17
C THR A 3 -0.57 -23.77 3.35
N VAL A 4 -0.73 -23.67 2.03
CA VAL A 4 0.30 -23.19 1.10
C VAL A 4 -0.23 -21.96 0.40
N VAL A 5 0.56 -20.89 0.38
CA VAL A 5 0.24 -19.61 -0.25
C VAL A 5 1.31 -19.23 -1.27
N LYS A 6 1.02 -18.30 -2.18
CA LYS A 6 2.01 -17.74 -3.10
C LYS A 6 2.67 -16.52 -2.46
N CYS A 7 3.99 -16.43 -2.56
CA CYS A 7 4.75 -15.25 -2.14
C CYS A 7 4.31 -14.05 -2.99
N PRO A 8 3.84 -12.95 -2.39
CA PRO A 8 3.32 -11.81 -3.16
C PRO A 8 4.40 -11.11 -3.98
N SER A 9 5.68 -11.20 -3.59
CA SER A 9 6.78 -10.52 -4.29
C SER A 9 7.34 -11.29 -5.49
N CYS A 10 7.20 -12.63 -5.52
CA CYS A 10 7.84 -13.46 -6.55
C CYS A 10 7.05 -14.70 -7.00
N GLY A 11 5.89 -14.98 -6.41
CA GLY A 11 5.03 -16.10 -6.78
C GLY A 11 5.48 -17.49 -6.28
N ALA A 12 6.60 -17.59 -5.54
CA ALA A 12 7.06 -18.87 -4.98
C ALA A 12 6.04 -19.46 -3.99
N GLU A 13 5.98 -20.79 -3.89
CA GLU A 13 5.11 -21.47 -2.92
C GLU A 13 5.69 -21.39 -1.51
N VAL A 14 4.83 -21.00 -0.56
CA VAL A 14 5.21 -20.80 0.84
C VAL A 14 4.30 -21.65 1.71
N ARG A 15 4.91 -22.62 2.41
CA ARG A 15 4.22 -23.38 3.46
C ARG A 15 4.00 -22.49 4.67
N TRP A 16 2.78 -22.47 5.18
CA TRP A 16 2.40 -21.67 6.35
C TRP A 16 2.76 -22.40 7.66
N THR A 17 4.05 -22.40 8.01
CA THR A 17 4.55 -23.07 9.22
C THR A 17 5.40 -22.12 10.10
N PRO A 18 5.47 -22.35 11.43
CA PRO A 18 6.27 -21.55 12.37
C PRO A 18 7.74 -21.33 11.95
N GLU A 19 8.35 -22.31 11.29
CA GLU A 19 9.75 -22.28 10.89
C GLU A 19 10.03 -21.18 9.85
N ASN A 20 9.06 -20.87 8.97
CA ASN A 20 9.18 -19.72 8.11
C ASN A 20 8.79 -18.44 8.87
N LYS A 21 9.79 -17.69 9.34
CA LYS A 21 9.61 -16.42 10.06
C LYS A 21 9.18 -15.26 9.15
N PHE A 22 9.16 -15.45 7.84
CA PHE A 22 8.90 -14.40 6.84
C PHE A 22 7.55 -14.53 6.15
N ARG A 23 6.67 -15.45 6.58
CA ARG A 23 5.32 -15.60 6.01
C ARG A 23 4.59 -14.24 5.93
N PRO A 24 3.89 -13.93 4.83
CA PRO A 24 3.59 -14.78 3.67
C PRO A 24 4.71 -14.87 2.62
N PHE A 25 5.87 -14.25 2.85
CA PHE A 25 6.99 -14.22 1.92
C PHE A 25 7.85 -15.49 2.01
N CYS A 26 8.53 -15.83 0.91
CA CYS A 26 9.45 -16.97 0.87
C CYS A 26 10.81 -16.70 1.54
N SER A 27 11.16 -15.44 1.78
CA SER A 27 12.46 -15.03 2.35
C SER A 27 12.43 -13.60 2.91
N ALA A 28 13.44 -13.26 3.72
CA ALA A 28 13.69 -11.89 4.19
C ALA A 28 13.80 -10.88 3.03
N ARG A 29 14.47 -11.28 1.94
CA ARG A 29 14.64 -10.44 0.74
C ARG A 29 13.30 -10.04 0.13
N CYS A 30 12.38 -10.99 -0.05
CA CYS A 30 11.06 -10.70 -0.62
C CYS A 30 10.25 -9.75 0.28
N LYS A 31 10.31 -9.95 1.61
CA LYS A 31 9.71 -9.01 2.57
C LYS A 31 10.26 -7.59 2.43
N GLN A 32 11.59 -7.44 2.30
CA GLN A 32 12.20 -6.12 2.11
C GLN A 32 11.82 -5.46 0.78
N LEU A 33 11.75 -6.24 -0.30
CA LEU A 33 11.33 -5.74 -1.61
C LEU A 33 9.90 -5.21 -1.58
N ASP A 34 9.00 -5.91 -0.88
CA ASP A 34 7.62 -5.48 -0.70
C ASP A 34 7.53 -4.14 0.04
N LEU A 35 8.23 -4.01 1.16
CA LEU A 35 8.34 -2.75 1.91
C LEU A 35 8.93 -1.62 1.06
N GLY A 36 9.93 -1.93 0.22
CA GLY A 36 10.51 -0.96 -0.71
C GLY A 36 9.52 -0.49 -1.77
N ALA A 37 8.63 -1.36 -2.26
CA ALA A 37 7.59 -0.97 -3.20
C ALA A 37 6.54 -0.04 -2.57
N TRP A 38 6.19 -0.26 -1.31
CA TRP A 38 5.35 0.66 -0.53
C TRP A 38 6.02 2.02 -0.32
N ALA A 39 7.29 2.03 0.11
CA ALA A 39 8.05 3.26 0.31
C ALA A 39 8.24 4.06 -0.99
N ALA A 40 8.26 3.38 -2.13
CA ALA A 40 8.34 4.00 -3.46
C ALA A 40 6.96 4.32 -4.07
N GLU A 41 5.88 4.31 -3.28
CA GLU A 41 4.50 4.63 -3.70
C GLU A 41 4.01 3.82 -4.92
N LYS A 42 4.58 2.62 -5.14
CA LYS A 42 4.17 1.72 -6.23
C LYS A 42 2.83 1.04 -5.94
N TYR A 43 2.47 0.95 -4.67
CA TYR A 43 1.17 0.47 -4.22
C TYR A 43 0.33 1.65 -3.76
N ARG A 44 -0.94 1.65 -4.18
CA ARG A 44 -1.94 2.59 -3.68
C ARG A 44 -3.03 1.82 -3.00
N ILE A 45 -3.45 2.31 -1.83
CA ILE A 45 -4.71 1.89 -1.23
C ILE A 45 -5.79 2.59 -2.05
N GLY A 46 -6.70 1.81 -2.66
CA GLY A 46 -7.81 2.38 -3.42
C GLY A 46 -8.65 3.28 -2.51
N GLY A 47 -8.68 4.57 -2.81
CA GLY A 47 -9.76 5.44 -2.35
C GLY A 47 -10.95 5.20 -3.25
N SER A 48 -12.12 4.96 -2.66
CA SER A 48 -13.37 5.19 -3.40
C SER A 48 -13.28 6.58 -4.00
N SER A 49 -13.36 6.71 -5.33
CA SER A 49 -13.68 8.00 -5.95
C SER A 49 -15.11 8.34 -5.57
N ASP A 50 -15.30 8.80 -4.33
CA ASP A 50 -16.51 9.47 -3.89
C ASP A 50 -16.09 10.81 -3.31
N GLU A 51 -16.39 11.83 -4.11
CA GLU A 51 -16.26 13.26 -3.89
C GLU A 51 -16.40 13.71 -2.41
N GLY A 52 -15.55 14.63 -1.95
CA GLY A 52 -15.80 15.40 -0.73
C GLY A 52 -14.62 16.31 -0.35
N PRO A 53 -14.88 17.57 0.05
CA PRO A 53 -14.62 18.72 -0.80
C PRO A 53 -13.24 19.34 -0.61
N SER A 54 -12.71 19.91 -1.70
CA SER A 54 -11.68 20.94 -1.63
C SER A 54 -12.25 22.14 -0.88
N SER A 55 -11.90 22.28 0.40
CA SER A 55 -12.04 23.54 1.13
C SER A 55 -10.68 24.24 1.10
N GLU A 56 -10.27 24.69 -0.08
CA GLU A 56 -9.34 25.81 -0.21
C GLU A 56 -10.20 27.08 -0.25
N GLU A 57 -10.67 27.52 0.91
CA GLU A 57 -11.14 28.90 1.06
C GLU A 57 -9.89 29.76 1.31
N ASP A 58 -9.11 29.94 0.25
CA ASP A 58 -8.09 30.99 0.15
C ASP A 58 -8.83 32.33 0.02
N GLY A 59 -9.03 32.96 1.18
CA GLY A 59 -9.57 34.31 1.26
C GLY A 59 -8.70 35.30 0.51
N THR A 60 -9.03 35.57 -0.74
CA THR A 60 -8.45 36.67 -1.51
C THR A 60 -9.44 37.81 -1.68
N ASP A 61 -9.01 38.93 -1.13
CA ASP A 61 -9.53 40.29 -1.21
C ASP A 61 -9.86 40.73 -2.65
N GLY A 62 -11.05 41.32 -2.84
CA GLY A 62 -11.51 41.72 -4.18
C GLY A 62 -12.83 42.51 -4.25
N ARG A 63 -12.82 43.75 -3.72
CA ARG A 63 -13.31 44.97 -4.40
C ARG A 63 -14.74 44.98 -5.01
N GLY A 64 -15.64 45.74 -4.37
CA GLY A 64 -16.76 46.47 -5.00
C GLY A 64 -17.03 47.71 -4.13
N ASP A 65 -16.77 48.94 -4.56
CA ASP A 65 -17.44 49.76 -5.60
C ASP A 65 -18.95 49.93 -5.37
N SER A 66 -19.29 50.79 -4.41
CA SER A 66 -20.26 51.89 -4.52
C SER A 66 -20.29 52.70 -3.22
#